data_AF-M3D1B9-F1
#
_entry.id   AF-M3D1B9-F1
#
_cell.length_a   1.000
_cell.length_b   1.000
_cell.length_c   1.000
_cell.angle_alpha   90.00
_cell.angle_beta   90.00
_cell.angle_gamma   90.00
#
_symmetry.space_group_name_H-M   'P 1'
#
loop_
_entity.id
_entity.type
_entity.pdbx_description
1 polymer ?
#
loop_
_entity_poly.entity_id
_entity_poly.type
_entity_poly.pdbx_seq_one_letter_code
_entity_poly.pdbx_strand_id
1 'polypeptide(L)'
;MPINWQRLAQMQEHLQLQLFLKRLHSKSHCARRRAKRGHGTSYTINPTELEILQTPHFNPSSAGWRPYPSRNIPLHQAFAQLHDAPVETPETLLAATRIRAFLHSNAPVTWDLCIKIFNDYDIVLFHRTLQRRVYLRWLPYSEIPALVAMRGELSCIGLTQPQDTGGMMMMMMMMHAGGNNLLPRIVITLRADLNWSALPRLAPLGTLVHEMLHAYFLVKCGFVGAQEFLAEDAYHGPVWTAAGRFLEGKTGLHIVDEWTDQVRE
;
A
#
# COMPACT_ATOMS: atom_id res chain seq x y z
N MET A 1 -25.48 33.89 -28.51
CA MET A 1 -24.91 33.57 -27.18
C MET A 1 -23.44 33.22 -27.37
N PRO A 2 -22.51 33.82 -26.62
CA PRO A 2 -21.09 33.52 -26.77
C PRO A 2 -20.76 32.10 -26.28
N ILE A 3 -19.91 31.41 -27.01
CA ILE A 3 -19.40 30.08 -26.65
C ILE A 3 -18.48 30.22 -25.44
N ASN A 4 -18.76 29.44 -24.39
CA ASN A 4 -17.93 29.39 -23.19
C ASN A 4 -16.74 28.45 -23.42
N TRP A 5 -15.62 29.02 -23.87
CA TRP A 5 -14.39 28.31 -24.20
C TRP A 5 -13.75 27.58 -23.01
N GLN A 6 -13.93 28.07 -21.77
CA GLN A 6 -13.47 27.36 -20.56
C GLN A 6 -14.20 26.03 -20.36
N ARG A 7 -15.51 25.99 -20.63
CA ARG A 7 -16.32 24.77 -20.52
C ARG A 7 -15.96 23.73 -21.58
N LEU A 8 -15.58 24.18 -22.79
CA LEU A 8 -15.09 23.30 -23.86
C LEU A 8 -13.71 22.71 -23.54
N ALA A 9 -12.79 23.50 -22.97
CA ALA A 9 -11.49 23.01 -22.53
C ALA A 9 -11.61 21.95 -21.42
N GLN A 10 -12.43 22.21 -20.39
CA GLN A 10 -12.72 21.25 -19.32
C GLN A 10 -13.38 19.96 -19.84
N MET A 11 -14.30 20.07 -20.82
CA MET A 11 -14.92 18.90 -21.45
C MET A 11 -13.91 18.09 -22.27
N GLN A 12 -12.97 18.76 -22.94
CA GLN A 12 -11.94 18.10 -23.75
C GLN A 12 -10.91 17.38 -22.88
N GLU A 13 -10.47 17.99 -21.77
CA GLU A 13 -9.64 17.33 -20.74
C GLU A 13 -10.37 16.13 -20.12
N HIS A 14 -11.65 16.29 -19.77
CA HIS A 14 -12.44 15.18 -19.24
C HIS A 14 -12.60 14.04 -20.26
N LEU A 15 -12.76 14.35 -21.55
CA LEU A 15 -12.82 13.35 -22.61
C LEU A 15 -11.47 12.64 -22.82
N GLN A 16 -10.35 13.37 -22.73
CA GLN A 16 -9.01 12.81 -22.81
C GLN A 16 -8.71 11.90 -21.63
N LEU A 17 -9.09 12.30 -20.41
CA LEU A 17 -9.00 11.48 -19.21
C LEU A 17 -9.85 10.21 -19.34
N GLN A 18 -11.10 10.33 -19.81
CA GLN A 18 -11.98 9.20 -20.08
C GLN A 18 -11.40 8.24 -21.12
N LEU A 19 -10.78 8.76 -22.18
CA LEU A 19 -10.15 7.94 -23.23
C LEU A 19 -8.83 7.30 -22.74
N PHE A 20 -8.04 7.99 -21.91
CA PHE A 20 -6.86 7.45 -21.25
C PHE A 20 -7.23 6.33 -20.26
N LEU A 21 -8.23 6.55 -19.40
CA LEU A 21 -8.78 5.55 -18.50
C LEU A 21 -9.37 4.36 -19.27
N LYS A 22 -10.04 4.59 -20.42
CA LYS A 22 -10.50 3.53 -21.32
C LYS A 22 -9.35 2.75 -21.97
N ARG A 23 -8.21 3.38 -22.24
CA ARG A 23 -6.99 2.69 -22.72
C ARG A 23 -6.30 1.89 -21.62
N LEU A 24 -6.40 2.33 -20.36
CA LEU A 24 -5.92 1.57 -19.20
C LEU A 24 -6.79 0.32 -18.93
N HIS A 25 -8.10 0.38 -19.20
CA HIS A 25 -9.00 -0.76 -19.06
C HIS A 25 -8.92 -1.73 -20.25
N SER A 26 -7.86 -2.56 -20.27
CA SER A 26 -7.85 -3.78 -21.07
C SER A 26 -8.91 -4.75 -20.53
N LYS A 27 -9.82 -5.25 -21.40
CA LYS A 27 -10.74 -6.37 -21.13
C LYS A 27 -9.93 -7.65 -20.89
N SER A 28 -9.23 -7.71 -19.78
CA SER A 28 -8.51 -8.89 -19.34
C SER A 28 -9.35 -9.54 -18.24
N HIS A 29 -9.73 -10.80 -18.46
CA HIS A 29 -10.15 -11.67 -17.36
C HIS A 29 -8.99 -11.68 -16.36
N CYS A 30 -9.07 -10.82 -15.35
CA CYS A 30 -7.98 -10.61 -14.42
C CYS A 30 -7.97 -11.75 -13.40
N ALA A 31 -7.42 -12.88 -13.80
CA ALA A 31 -7.06 -13.94 -12.87
C ALA A 31 -6.23 -13.33 -11.73
N ARG A 32 -6.57 -13.68 -10.48
CA ARG A 32 -5.82 -13.26 -9.29
C ARG A 32 -4.32 -13.45 -9.54
N ARG A 33 -3.58 -12.36 -9.65
CA ARG A 33 -2.15 -12.40 -9.95
C ARG A 33 -1.38 -12.80 -8.70
N ARG A 34 -0.52 -13.81 -8.80
CA ARG A 34 0.38 -14.25 -7.73
C ARG A 34 1.83 -14.11 -8.16
N ALA A 35 2.60 -13.34 -7.41
CA ALA A 35 4.03 -13.23 -7.63
C ALA A 35 4.70 -14.59 -7.45
N LYS A 36 5.60 -14.93 -8.37
CA LYS A 36 6.37 -16.17 -8.37
C LYS A 36 7.85 -15.85 -8.25
N ARG A 37 8.60 -16.74 -7.59
CA ARG A 37 10.07 -16.66 -7.55
C ARG A 37 10.63 -16.71 -8.98
N GLY A 38 11.56 -15.81 -9.31
CA GLY A 38 12.24 -15.78 -10.60
C GLY A 38 11.43 -15.29 -11.81
N HIS A 39 10.12 -15.02 -11.65
CA HIS A 39 9.29 -14.43 -12.69
C HIS A 39 9.45 -12.91 -12.74
N GLY A 40 9.38 -12.23 -13.89
CA GLY A 40 9.27 -10.76 -14.00
C GLY A 40 10.52 -9.96 -13.62
N THR A 41 11.00 -10.08 -12.38
CA THR A 41 12.20 -9.43 -11.84
C THR A 41 13.13 -10.45 -11.16
N SER A 42 14.44 -10.19 -11.26
CA SER A 42 15.51 -10.92 -10.56
C SER A 42 15.55 -10.63 -9.05
N TYR A 43 14.68 -9.76 -8.55
CA TYR A 43 14.59 -9.44 -7.12
C TYR A 43 14.35 -10.71 -6.28
N THR A 44 15.29 -10.99 -5.38
CA THR A 44 15.27 -12.21 -4.57
C THR A 44 14.31 -12.05 -3.40
N ILE A 45 13.48 -13.06 -3.15
CA ILE A 45 12.61 -13.16 -1.97
C ILE A 45 12.66 -14.59 -1.41
N ASN A 46 12.54 -14.71 -0.09
CA ASN A 46 12.36 -16.00 0.58
C ASN A 46 11.05 -16.66 0.12
N PRO A 47 11.05 -17.92 -0.35
CA PRO A 47 9.84 -18.59 -0.86
C PRO A 47 8.70 -18.70 0.17
N THR A 48 9.05 -18.98 1.43
CA THR A 48 8.07 -19.11 2.53
C THR A 48 7.41 -17.76 2.79
N GLU A 49 8.19 -16.69 2.86
CA GLU A 49 7.64 -15.35 3.08
C GLU A 49 6.80 -14.88 1.87
N LEU A 50 7.21 -15.20 0.64
CA LEU A 50 6.43 -14.91 -0.56
C LEU A 50 5.06 -15.60 -0.52
N GLU A 51 4.98 -16.82 0.00
CA GLU A 51 3.71 -17.53 0.19
C GLU A 51 2.86 -16.88 1.27
N ILE A 52 3.44 -16.58 2.44
CA ILE A 52 2.72 -15.95 3.57
C ILE A 52 2.14 -14.58 3.17
N LEU A 53 2.90 -13.75 2.44
CA LEU A 53 2.45 -12.45 1.97
C LEU A 53 1.26 -12.53 1.02
N GLN A 54 1.01 -13.67 0.38
CA GLN A 54 -0.05 -13.85 -0.62
C GLN A 54 -1.15 -14.81 -0.16
N THR A 55 -1.08 -15.33 1.07
CA THR A 55 -2.05 -16.30 1.60
C THR A 55 -3.12 -15.61 2.44
N PRO A 56 -4.38 -15.56 1.99
CA PRO A 56 -5.46 -14.90 2.75
C PRO A 56 -5.82 -15.63 4.05
N HIS A 57 -5.58 -16.95 4.14
CA HIS A 57 -5.99 -17.75 5.31
C HIS A 57 -4.91 -17.90 6.39
N PHE A 58 -3.78 -17.19 6.26
CA PHE A 58 -2.74 -17.18 7.28
C PHE A 58 -3.26 -16.51 8.56
N ASN A 59 -3.24 -17.25 9.67
CA ASN A 59 -4.01 -16.94 10.88
C ASN A 59 -3.22 -17.38 12.15
N PRO A 60 -3.75 -17.18 13.37
CA PRO A 60 -3.07 -17.56 14.61
C PRO A 60 -2.64 -19.02 14.73
N SER A 61 -3.28 -19.93 14.00
CA SER A 61 -2.90 -21.35 13.95
C SER A 61 -1.79 -21.66 12.93
N SER A 62 -1.40 -20.68 12.11
CA SER A 62 -0.38 -20.84 11.07
C SER A 62 1.03 -20.74 11.64
N ALA A 63 1.94 -21.59 11.17
CA ALA A 63 3.34 -21.56 11.59
C ALA A 63 3.98 -20.20 11.27
N GLY A 64 4.62 -19.60 12.27
CA GLY A 64 5.25 -18.28 12.14
C GLY A 64 4.28 -17.10 12.20
N TRP A 65 3.01 -17.31 12.55
CA TRP A 65 2.05 -16.22 12.84
C TRP A 65 2.66 -15.19 13.79
N ARG A 66 2.35 -13.93 13.55
CA ARG A 66 2.82 -12.83 14.39
C ARG A 66 1.65 -11.98 14.87
N PRO A 67 1.36 -11.95 16.17
CA PRO A 67 0.26 -11.16 16.72
C PRO A 67 0.56 -9.66 16.62
N TYR A 68 -0.46 -8.82 16.72
CA TYR A 68 -0.28 -7.37 16.82
C TYR A 68 0.47 -7.00 18.12
N PRO A 69 1.14 -5.84 18.18
CA PRO A 69 1.67 -5.31 19.43
C PRO A 69 0.59 -5.31 20.53
N SER A 70 0.97 -5.60 21.77
CA SER A 70 0.04 -5.72 22.91
C SER A 70 -0.54 -4.39 23.40
N ARG A 71 0.01 -3.26 22.95
CA ARG A 71 -0.47 -1.92 23.27
C ARG A 71 -0.54 -1.08 22.02
N ASN A 72 -1.69 -0.43 21.83
CA ASN A 72 -1.82 0.63 20.84
C ASN A 72 -1.16 1.89 21.39
N ILE A 73 -0.41 2.59 20.55
CA ILE A 73 0.22 3.87 20.87
C ILE A 73 -0.40 5.01 20.03
N PRO A 74 -0.33 6.26 20.50
CA PRO A 74 -0.73 7.42 19.70
C PRO A 74 0.08 7.55 18.40
N LEU A 75 -0.51 8.19 17.38
CA LEU A 75 0.10 8.36 16.05
C LEU A 75 1.45 9.07 16.11
N HIS A 76 1.58 10.15 16.87
CA HIS A 76 2.86 10.86 17.04
C HIS A 76 3.96 9.97 17.65
N GLN A 77 3.61 9.04 18.56
CA GLN A 77 4.59 8.10 19.12
C GLN A 77 4.98 7.03 18.09
N ALA A 78 4.04 6.54 17.29
CA ALA A 78 4.34 5.64 16.19
C ALA A 78 5.22 6.32 15.13
N PHE A 79 4.95 7.60 14.83
CA PHE A 79 5.80 8.38 13.92
C PHE A 79 7.21 8.58 14.50
N ALA A 80 7.35 8.90 15.79
CA ALA A 80 8.67 8.97 16.43
C ALA A 80 9.44 7.64 16.32
N GLN A 81 8.77 6.49 16.48
CA GLN A 81 9.39 5.17 16.28
C GLN A 81 9.80 4.88 14.83
N LEU A 82 9.18 5.54 13.85
CA LEU A 82 9.57 5.46 12.44
C LEU A 82 10.86 6.25 12.15
N HIS A 83 11.12 7.30 12.96
CA HIS A 83 12.35 8.09 12.89
C HIS A 83 13.57 7.35 13.42
N ASP A 84 13.37 6.47 14.40
CA ASP A 84 14.44 5.65 14.96
C ASP A 84 15.18 4.92 13.82
N ALA A 85 16.51 4.87 13.91
CA ALA A 85 17.25 4.05 12.97
C ALA A 85 16.90 2.58 13.21
N PRO A 86 16.66 1.78 12.14
CA PRO A 86 16.56 0.34 12.33
C PRO A 86 17.87 -0.14 12.95
N VAL A 87 17.78 -1.12 13.85
CA VAL A 87 18.98 -1.78 14.37
C VAL A 87 19.76 -2.32 13.17
N GLU A 88 21.01 -1.88 13.04
CA GLU A 88 21.90 -2.35 11.99
C GLU A 88 22.19 -3.83 12.23
N THR A 89 21.50 -4.68 11.47
CA THR A 89 21.74 -6.11 11.41
C THR A 89 22.23 -6.48 10.02
N PRO A 90 22.92 -7.62 9.85
CA PRO A 90 23.29 -8.11 8.52
C PRO A 90 22.10 -8.20 7.56
N GLU A 91 20.91 -8.53 8.08
CA GLU A 91 19.70 -8.60 7.26
C GLU A 91 19.21 -7.21 6.84
N THR A 92 19.24 -6.21 7.74
CA THR A 92 18.90 -4.81 7.43
C THR A 92 19.82 -4.26 6.34
N LEU A 93 21.13 -4.48 6.47
CA LEU A 93 22.12 -4.02 5.49
C LEU A 93 21.93 -4.71 4.13
N LEU A 94 21.63 -6.01 4.14
CA LEU A 94 21.39 -6.77 2.92
C LEU A 94 20.11 -6.31 2.21
N ALA A 95 19.02 -6.08 2.95
CA ALA A 95 17.77 -5.54 2.41
C ALA A 95 17.98 -4.14 1.80
N ALA A 96 18.63 -3.23 2.54
CA ALA A 96 18.95 -1.89 2.05
C ALA A 96 19.84 -1.93 0.80
N THR A 97 20.77 -2.88 0.72
CA THR A 97 21.62 -3.08 -0.45
C THR A 97 20.83 -3.56 -1.66
N ARG A 98 19.90 -4.51 -1.49
CA ARG A 98 19.02 -4.98 -2.59
C ARG A 98 18.09 -3.87 -3.09
N ILE A 99 17.49 -3.09 -2.18
CA ILE A 99 16.67 -1.93 -2.55
C ILE A 99 17.49 -0.94 -3.37
N ARG A 100 18.65 -0.50 -2.88
CA ARG A 100 19.52 0.45 -3.59
C ARG A 100 19.95 -0.10 -4.95
N ALA A 101 20.40 -1.34 -5.01
CA ALA A 101 20.80 -1.99 -6.25
C ALA A 101 19.65 -1.99 -7.28
N PHE A 102 18.41 -2.24 -6.85
CA PHE A 102 17.25 -2.15 -7.73
C PHE A 102 16.97 -0.71 -8.19
N LEU A 103 16.93 0.26 -7.25
CA LEU A 103 16.63 1.66 -7.56
C LEU A 103 17.65 2.24 -8.57
N HIS A 104 18.93 1.91 -8.42
CA HIS A 104 20.01 2.33 -9.33
C HIS A 104 20.12 1.48 -10.62
N SER A 105 19.44 0.34 -10.70
CA SER A 105 19.37 -0.43 -11.94
C SER A 105 18.42 0.22 -12.94
N ASN A 106 18.45 -0.21 -14.21
CA ASN A 106 17.42 0.11 -15.22
C ASN A 106 16.38 -1.01 -15.34
N ALA A 107 16.29 -1.92 -14.36
CA ALA A 107 15.33 -3.00 -14.42
C ALA A 107 13.88 -2.46 -14.40
N PRO A 108 12.98 -3.03 -15.21
CA PRO A 108 11.58 -2.63 -15.22
C PRO A 108 10.92 -2.94 -13.88
N VAL A 109 10.02 -2.07 -13.45
CA VAL A 109 9.12 -2.36 -12.33
C VAL A 109 7.95 -3.18 -12.85
N THR A 110 7.95 -4.47 -12.49
CA THR A 110 6.86 -5.38 -12.80
C THR A 110 5.89 -5.46 -11.62
N TRP A 111 4.64 -5.85 -11.88
CA TRP A 111 3.63 -5.98 -10.82
C TRP A 111 4.11 -6.91 -9.69
N ASP A 112 4.82 -8.00 -10.00
CA ASP A 112 5.30 -8.95 -8.99
C ASP A 112 6.44 -8.39 -8.12
N LEU A 113 7.14 -7.35 -8.58
CA LEU A 113 8.19 -6.69 -7.80
C LEU A 113 7.64 -6.14 -6.48
N CYS A 114 6.45 -5.53 -6.49
CA CYS A 114 5.88 -4.92 -5.29
C CYS A 114 5.71 -5.96 -4.16
N ILE A 115 5.32 -7.19 -4.49
CA ILE A 115 5.23 -8.28 -3.50
C ILE A 115 6.62 -8.71 -3.04
N LYS A 116 7.58 -8.80 -3.97
CA LYS A 116 8.94 -9.30 -3.67
C LYS A 116 9.75 -8.35 -2.79
N ILE A 117 9.61 -7.05 -3.01
CA ILE A 117 10.37 -6.00 -2.31
C ILE A 117 9.75 -5.64 -0.96
N PHE A 118 8.47 -5.98 -0.72
CA PHE A 118 7.73 -5.61 0.48
C PHE A 118 8.50 -5.88 1.78
N ASN A 119 9.04 -7.08 1.96
CA ASN A 119 9.74 -7.44 3.20
C ASN A 119 11.02 -6.62 3.40
N ASP A 120 11.71 -6.25 2.31
CA ASP A 120 12.92 -5.44 2.42
C ASP A 120 12.55 -4.01 2.86
N TYR A 121 11.47 -3.45 2.31
CA TYR A 121 10.95 -2.17 2.80
C TYR A 121 10.46 -2.27 4.24
N ASP A 122 9.80 -3.37 4.64
CA ASP A 122 9.37 -3.56 6.02
C ASP A 122 10.55 -3.65 6.98
N ILE A 123 11.62 -4.36 6.62
CA ILE A 123 12.86 -4.44 7.40
C ILE A 123 13.50 -3.05 7.55
N VAL A 124 13.65 -2.31 6.46
CA VAL A 124 14.44 -1.07 6.41
C VAL A 124 13.67 0.16 6.90
N LEU A 125 12.38 0.24 6.59
CA LEU A 125 11.56 1.44 6.86
C LEU A 125 10.64 1.27 8.07
N PHE A 126 10.09 0.06 8.28
CA PHE A 126 9.04 -0.18 9.28
C PHE A 126 9.49 -1.10 10.41
N HIS A 127 10.78 -1.45 10.47
CA HIS A 127 11.42 -2.24 11.52
C HIS A 127 10.73 -3.59 11.72
N ARG A 128 10.38 -4.22 10.61
CA ARG A 128 9.60 -5.45 10.51
C ARG A 128 8.18 -5.32 11.03
N THR A 129 7.63 -4.15 11.30
CA THR A 129 6.32 -4.04 11.95
C THR A 129 5.21 -4.73 11.14
N LEU A 130 5.35 -4.85 9.82
CA LEU A 130 4.33 -5.39 8.94
C LEU A 130 4.49 -6.90 8.66
N GLN A 131 5.69 -7.44 8.85
CA GLN A 131 6.05 -8.82 8.53
C GLN A 131 5.04 -9.80 9.15
N ARG A 132 4.44 -10.61 8.26
CA ARG A 132 3.42 -11.63 8.56
C ARG A 132 2.10 -11.11 9.16
N ARG A 133 1.93 -9.79 9.29
CA ARG A 133 0.67 -9.12 9.66
C ARG A 133 -0.08 -8.57 8.46
N VAL A 134 0.62 -8.38 7.33
CA VAL A 134 0.05 -7.85 6.09
C VAL A 134 -0.05 -8.92 5.01
N TYR A 135 -1.19 -8.99 4.34
CA TYR A 135 -1.49 -9.77 3.14
C TYR A 135 -1.57 -8.82 1.94
N LEU A 136 -0.85 -9.12 0.86
CA LEU A 136 -0.86 -8.37 -0.40
C LEU A 136 -1.67 -9.12 -1.46
N ARG A 137 -2.53 -8.39 -2.17
CA ARG A 137 -3.30 -8.93 -3.28
C ARG A 137 -3.46 -7.96 -4.43
N TRP A 138 -3.75 -8.53 -5.60
CA TRP A 138 -4.09 -7.80 -6.81
C TRP A 138 -5.59 -7.97 -7.08
N LEU A 139 -6.33 -6.87 -7.18
CA LEU A 139 -7.74 -6.89 -7.57
C LEU A 139 -8.01 -5.89 -8.71
N PRO A 140 -8.90 -6.19 -9.66
CA PRO A 140 -9.37 -5.19 -10.62
C PRO A 140 -10.17 -4.10 -9.90
N TYR A 141 -10.25 -2.91 -10.47
CA TYR A 141 -10.95 -1.77 -9.86
C TYR A 141 -12.41 -2.10 -9.50
N SER A 142 -13.10 -2.88 -10.33
CA SER A 142 -14.48 -3.32 -10.10
C SER A 142 -14.69 -4.19 -8.86
N GLU A 143 -13.62 -4.79 -8.33
CA GLU A 143 -13.65 -5.63 -7.13
C GLU A 143 -13.08 -4.92 -5.89
N ILE A 144 -12.55 -3.71 -6.05
CA ILE A 144 -12.19 -2.86 -4.92
C ILE A 144 -13.51 -2.42 -4.26
N PRO A 145 -13.69 -2.60 -2.93
CA PRO A 145 -14.96 -2.37 -2.26
C PRO A 145 -15.60 -1.02 -2.63
N ALA A 146 -16.92 -1.04 -2.83
CA ALA A 146 -17.73 0.08 -3.33
C ALA A 146 -17.61 1.39 -2.53
N LEU A 147 -17.06 1.35 -1.30
CA LEU A 147 -16.70 2.53 -0.52
C LEU A 147 -15.72 3.45 -1.26
N VAL A 148 -14.82 2.90 -2.09
CA VAL A 148 -13.92 3.68 -2.96
C VAL A 148 -14.68 4.21 -4.19
N ALA A 149 -15.57 3.40 -4.78
CA ALA A 149 -16.37 3.77 -5.94
C ALA A 149 -17.39 4.90 -5.66
N MET A 150 -17.93 4.98 -4.43
CA MET A 150 -18.87 6.04 -4.03
C MET A 150 -18.23 7.43 -3.95
N ARG A 151 -16.91 7.54 -3.94
CA ARG A 151 -16.19 8.83 -3.80
C ARG A 151 -15.72 9.43 -5.13
N GLY A 152 -15.94 8.76 -6.26
CA GLY A 152 -15.52 9.27 -7.57
C GLY A 152 -14.00 9.26 -7.81
N GLU A 153 -13.22 8.69 -6.88
CA GLU A 153 -11.77 8.52 -6.98
C GLU A 153 -11.46 7.34 -7.91
N LEU A 154 -11.54 7.60 -9.22
CA LEU A 154 -11.03 6.71 -10.28
C LEU A 154 -9.49 6.56 -10.21
N SER A 155 -8.83 7.36 -9.36
CA SER A 155 -7.39 7.46 -9.15
C SER A 155 -6.81 6.45 -8.17
N CYS A 156 -7.60 5.86 -7.26
CA CYS A 156 -7.08 4.95 -6.24
C CYS A 156 -6.35 3.77 -6.91
N ILE A 157 -5.03 3.65 -6.70
CA ILE A 157 -4.15 2.60 -7.26
C ILE A 157 -3.74 1.54 -6.23
N GLY A 158 -3.88 1.86 -4.95
CA GLY A 158 -3.69 1.00 -3.80
C GLY A 158 -4.77 1.25 -2.74
N LEU A 159 -5.05 0.24 -1.92
CA LEU A 159 -5.96 0.34 -0.77
C LEU A 159 -5.45 -0.52 0.37
N THR A 160 -5.37 0.07 1.55
CA THR A 160 -5.10 -0.63 2.80
C THR A 160 -6.34 -0.70 3.66
N GLN A 161 -6.68 -1.90 4.10
CA GLN A 161 -7.79 -2.12 5.02
C GLN A 161 -7.52 -3.36 5.86
N PRO A 162 -8.11 -3.50 7.05
CA PRO A 162 -8.11 -4.78 7.73
C PRO A 162 -8.82 -5.87 6.90
N GLN A 163 -8.39 -7.12 7.06
CA GLN A 163 -9.02 -8.26 6.40
C GLN A 163 -10.43 -8.44 6.95
N ASP A 164 -11.39 -8.48 6.03
CA ASP A 164 -12.81 -8.49 6.31
C ASP A 164 -13.19 -9.59 7.31
N THR A 165 -13.63 -9.17 8.50
CA THR A 165 -14.24 -10.02 9.53
C THR A 165 -15.77 -9.87 9.56
N GLY A 166 -16.35 -9.11 8.61
CA GLY A 166 -17.71 -8.60 8.73
C GLY A 166 -17.75 -7.38 9.65
N GLY A 167 -18.36 -6.28 9.18
CA GLY A 167 -18.29 -4.96 9.84
C GLY A 167 -18.73 -4.93 11.31
N MET A 168 -19.60 -5.84 11.74
CA MET A 168 -20.10 -5.91 13.12
C MET A 168 -19.16 -6.66 14.08
N MET A 169 -18.44 -7.66 13.59
CA MET A 169 -17.50 -8.45 14.41
C MET A 169 -16.24 -7.63 14.74
N MET A 170 -15.83 -6.78 13.80
CA MET A 170 -14.71 -5.86 13.94
C MET A 170 -14.93 -4.83 15.06
N MET A 171 -16.11 -4.21 15.09
CA MET A 171 -16.49 -3.22 16.09
C MET A 171 -16.60 -3.84 17.50
N MET A 172 -17.06 -5.09 17.62
CA MET A 172 -17.09 -5.83 18.89
C MET A 172 -15.70 -6.27 19.36
N MET A 173 -14.82 -6.75 18.47
CA MET A 173 -13.47 -7.19 18.83
C MET A 173 -12.54 -6.04 19.25
N MET A 174 -12.75 -4.83 18.72
CA MET A 174 -11.93 -3.66 19.06
C MET A 174 -12.40 -2.92 20.33
N MET A 175 -13.66 -3.10 20.76
CA MET A 175 -14.16 -2.54 22.03
C MET A 175 -13.89 -3.42 23.26
N HIS A 176 -13.43 -4.66 23.07
CA HIS A 176 -13.02 -5.55 24.17
C HIS A 176 -11.50 -5.74 24.11
N ALA A 177 -10.77 -4.82 24.75
CA ALA A 177 -9.31 -4.78 24.86
C ALA A 177 -8.72 -5.92 25.72
N GLY A 178 -9.14 -7.17 25.48
CA GLY A 178 -8.73 -8.36 26.21
C GLY A 178 -7.77 -9.29 25.46
N GLY A 179 -7.50 -9.08 24.16
CA GLY A 179 -6.57 -9.94 23.43
C GLY A 179 -6.24 -9.50 22.02
N ASN A 180 -5.10 -8.83 21.85
CA ASN A 180 -4.57 -8.39 20.55
C ASN A 180 -4.13 -9.55 19.63
N ASN A 181 -4.32 -10.80 20.05
CA ASN A 181 -3.92 -12.01 19.31
C ASN A 181 -4.94 -12.45 18.25
N LEU A 182 -6.14 -11.87 18.22
CA LEU A 182 -7.23 -12.27 17.31
C LEU A 182 -7.55 -11.24 16.22
N LEU A 183 -6.78 -10.14 16.15
CA LEU A 183 -7.01 -9.14 15.11
C LEU A 183 -6.74 -9.72 13.72
N PRO A 184 -7.61 -9.45 12.73
CA PRO A 184 -7.38 -9.88 11.35
C PRO A 184 -6.08 -9.29 10.81
N ARG A 185 -5.47 -9.95 9.83
CA ARG A 185 -4.36 -9.36 9.07
C ARG A 185 -4.80 -8.08 8.39
N ILE A 186 -3.87 -7.19 8.11
CA ILE A 186 -4.12 -6.06 7.20
C ILE A 186 -3.99 -6.56 5.77
N VAL A 187 -4.86 -6.08 4.89
CA VAL A 187 -4.85 -6.35 3.46
C VAL A 187 -4.44 -5.08 2.73
N ILE A 188 -3.36 -5.18 1.96
CA ILE A 188 -2.99 -4.19 0.96
C ILE A 188 -3.43 -4.75 -0.39
N THR A 189 -4.30 -4.00 -1.06
CA THR A 189 -4.81 -4.32 -2.40
C THR A 189 -4.19 -3.35 -3.40
N LEU A 190 -3.55 -3.86 -4.44
CA LEU A 190 -3.06 -3.06 -5.56
C LEU A 190 -3.90 -3.34 -6.82
N ARG A 191 -4.10 -2.32 -7.66
CA ARG A 191 -4.90 -2.46 -8.88
C ARG A 191 -4.27 -3.41 -9.89
N ALA A 192 -5.00 -4.44 -10.28
CA ALA A 192 -4.51 -5.48 -11.19
C ALA A 192 -4.73 -5.14 -12.68
N ASP A 193 -5.71 -4.28 -12.95
CA ASP A 193 -6.13 -3.82 -14.28
C ASP A 193 -5.42 -2.55 -14.74
N LEU A 194 -4.56 -1.97 -13.90
CA LEU A 194 -3.73 -0.83 -14.24
C LEU A 194 -2.53 -1.27 -15.10
N ASN A 195 -2.24 -0.50 -16.15
CA ASN A 195 -1.01 -0.67 -16.91
C ASN A 195 0.19 -0.05 -16.17
N TRP A 196 0.74 -0.77 -15.19
CA TRP A 196 1.84 -0.28 -14.35
C TRP A 196 3.11 0.11 -15.12
N SER A 197 3.32 -0.41 -16.34
CA SER A 197 4.47 -0.01 -17.16
C SER A 197 4.29 1.35 -17.84
N ALA A 198 3.08 1.90 -17.87
CA ALA A 198 2.80 3.25 -18.37
C ALA A 198 2.99 4.34 -17.31
N LEU A 199 3.19 3.96 -16.04
CA LEU A 199 3.47 4.89 -14.96
C LEU A 199 4.96 5.25 -14.91
N PRO A 200 5.32 6.38 -14.27
CA PRO A 200 6.70 6.65 -13.91
C PRO A 200 7.30 5.44 -13.18
N ARG A 201 8.53 5.05 -13.55
CA ARG A 201 9.14 3.78 -13.15
C ARG A 201 8.99 3.47 -11.66
N LEU A 202 9.16 4.47 -10.78
CA LEU A 202 9.15 4.29 -9.33
C LEU A 202 7.78 4.50 -8.67
N ALA A 203 6.77 4.97 -9.41
CA ALA A 203 5.41 5.16 -8.90
C ALA A 203 4.80 3.90 -8.26
N PRO A 204 4.99 2.68 -8.81
CA PRO A 204 4.46 1.47 -8.17
C PRO A 204 5.08 1.19 -6.80
N LEU A 205 6.37 1.51 -6.63
CA LEU A 205 7.06 1.35 -5.36
C LEU A 205 6.65 2.42 -4.35
N GLY A 206 6.47 3.67 -4.80
CA GLY A 206 5.91 4.75 -3.99
C GLY A 206 4.51 4.40 -3.47
N THR A 207 3.65 3.90 -4.36
CA THR A 207 2.31 3.39 -4.00
C THR A 207 2.38 2.28 -2.96
N LEU A 208 3.29 1.31 -3.14
CA LEU A 208 3.45 0.24 -2.15
C LEU A 208 3.83 0.81 -0.78
N VAL A 209 4.79 1.73 -0.71
CA VAL A 209 5.24 2.31 0.56
C VAL A 209 4.15 3.18 1.19
N HIS A 210 3.34 3.88 0.39
CA HIS A 210 2.13 4.59 0.84
C HIS A 210 1.18 3.66 1.59
N GLU A 211 0.81 2.53 0.96
CA GLU A 211 -0.07 1.54 1.57
C GLU A 211 0.59 0.86 2.79
N MET A 212 1.90 0.63 2.76
CA MET A 212 2.64 0.12 3.92
C MET A 212 2.60 1.08 5.10
N LEU A 213 2.61 2.39 4.87
CA LEU A 213 2.51 3.40 5.93
C LEU A 213 1.12 3.38 6.60
N HIS A 214 0.04 3.25 5.82
CA HIS A 214 -1.29 2.99 6.37
C HIS A 214 -1.31 1.73 7.22
N ALA A 215 -0.74 0.64 6.72
CA ALA A 215 -0.67 -0.63 7.45
C ALA A 215 0.14 -0.49 8.75
N TYR A 216 1.22 0.30 8.74
CA TYR A 216 2.06 0.53 9.91
C TYR A 216 1.27 1.18 11.05
N PHE A 217 0.53 2.25 10.73
CA PHE A 217 -0.30 2.93 11.73
C PHE A 217 -1.47 2.06 12.19
N LEU A 218 -2.07 1.25 11.33
CA LEU A 218 -3.07 0.27 11.77
C LEU A 218 -2.49 -0.76 12.75
N VAL A 219 -1.26 -1.26 12.51
CA VAL A 219 -0.58 -2.19 13.43
C VAL A 219 -0.23 -1.55 14.76
N LYS A 220 0.27 -0.30 14.76
CA LYS A 220 0.81 0.37 15.96
C LYS A 220 -0.25 1.08 16.78
N CYS A 221 -1.26 1.66 16.13
CA CYS A 221 -2.22 2.56 16.73
C CYS A 221 -3.63 1.96 16.80
N GLY A 222 -3.87 0.81 16.15
CA GLY A 222 -5.19 0.21 16.04
C GLY A 222 -6.20 1.16 15.38
N PHE A 223 -7.43 1.17 15.88
CA PHE A 223 -8.49 2.04 15.34
C PHE A 223 -8.25 3.54 15.56
N VAL A 224 -7.47 3.94 16.57
CA VAL A 224 -7.10 5.36 16.76
C VAL A 224 -6.22 5.84 15.62
N GLY A 225 -5.37 4.96 15.08
CA GLY A 225 -4.69 5.19 13.81
C GLY A 225 -5.67 5.41 12.66
N ALA A 226 -6.80 4.70 12.67
CA ALA A 226 -7.85 4.82 11.67
C ALA A 226 -8.75 6.06 11.81
N GLN A 227 -8.76 6.74 12.96
CA GLN A 227 -9.63 7.90 13.22
C GLN A 227 -9.04 9.23 12.74
N GLU A 228 -7.71 9.43 12.76
CA GLU A 228 -7.10 10.61 12.09
C GLU A 228 -7.25 10.55 10.56
N PHE A 229 -7.52 9.37 10.00
CA PHE A 229 -7.93 9.22 8.60
C PHE A 229 -9.36 9.70 8.34
N LEU A 230 -10.05 10.43 9.21
CA LEU A 230 -11.43 10.88 8.94
C LEU A 230 -11.62 12.39 9.04
N ALA A 231 -10.52 13.16 9.22
CA ALA A 231 -10.56 14.62 9.33
C ALA A 231 -9.84 15.31 8.16
N GLU A 232 -10.60 16.13 7.43
CA GLU A 232 -10.24 17.18 6.44
C GLU A 232 -9.43 16.84 5.18
N ASP A 233 -8.76 15.70 5.12
CA ASP A 233 -8.43 15.00 3.88
C ASP A 233 -8.49 13.52 4.25
N ALA A 234 -9.59 12.87 3.91
CA ALA A 234 -10.19 11.80 4.71
C ALA A 234 -9.42 10.47 4.69
N TYR A 235 -8.10 10.48 4.51
CA TYR A 235 -7.16 9.39 4.65
C TYR A 235 -5.72 9.81 5.04
N HIS A 236 -5.36 11.10 5.06
CA HIS A 236 -3.96 11.56 5.19
C HIS A 236 -3.76 12.72 6.18
N GLY A 237 -4.13 12.51 7.44
CA GLY A 237 -3.96 13.50 8.50
C GLY A 237 -2.51 14.01 8.68
N PRO A 238 -2.28 15.12 9.42
CA PRO A 238 -0.99 15.80 9.49
C PRO A 238 0.18 14.90 9.88
N VAL A 239 -0.02 13.98 10.82
CA VAL A 239 1.03 13.04 11.26
C VAL A 239 1.36 12.03 10.16
N TRP A 240 0.36 11.51 9.47
CA TRP A 240 0.57 10.60 8.35
C TRP A 240 1.33 11.31 7.21
N THR A 241 0.92 12.52 6.87
CA THR A 241 1.56 13.34 5.83
C THR A 241 3.02 13.64 6.17
N ALA A 242 3.31 14.00 7.42
CA ALA A 242 4.68 14.18 7.89
C ALA A 242 5.51 12.89 7.79
N ALA A 243 4.93 11.75 8.16
CA ALA A 243 5.58 10.45 8.05
C ALA A 243 5.85 10.04 6.60
N GLY A 244 4.90 10.29 5.70
CA GLY A 244 5.07 10.09 4.27
C GLY A 244 6.24 10.89 3.73
N ARG A 245 6.26 12.21 3.94
CA ARG A 245 7.36 13.09 3.50
C ARG A 245 8.72 12.69 4.05
N PHE A 246 8.75 12.24 5.31
CA PHE A 246 9.97 11.69 5.90
C PHE A 246 10.47 10.45 5.15
N LEU A 247 9.59 9.52 4.80
CA LEU A 247 9.94 8.34 4.01
C LEU A 247 10.32 8.70 2.57
N GLU A 248 9.72 9.73 1.96
CA GLU A 248 10.13 10.26 0.65
C GLU A 248 11.58 10.73 0.69
N GLY A 249 11.95 11.52 1.71
CA GLY A 249 13.33 11.96 1.92
C GLY A 249 14.33 10.82 2.12
N LYS A 250 13.90 9.71 2.75
CA LYS A 250 14.75 8.51 2.95
C LYS A 250 14.91 7.66 1.69
N THR A 251 13.89 7.61 0.82
CA THR A 251 13.80 6.62 -0.25
C THR A 251 13.91 7.19 -1.66
N GLY A 252 13.64 8.50 -1.82
CA GLY A 252 13.47 9.15 -3.12
C GLY A 252 12.21 8.71 -3.87
N LEU A 253 11.28 8.01 -3.23
CA LEU A 253 9.97 7.65 -3.80
C LEU A 253 8.98 8.78 -3.53
N HIS A 254 8.00 8.96 -4.41
CA HIS A 254 6.83 9.80 -4.14
C HIS A 254 5.76 8.96 -3.43
N ILE A 255 5.37 9.38 -2.23
CA ILE A 255 4.51 8.65 -1.30
C ILE A 255 3.27 9.49 -0.96
N VAL A 256 3.41 10.81 -0.72
CA VAL A 256 2.30 11.65 -0.22
C VAL A 256 1.47 12.20 -1.36
N ASP A 257 2.10 12.76 -2.38
CA ASP A 257 1.38 13.34 -3.51
C ASP A 257 0.96 12.21 -4.46
N GLU A 258 -0.36 12.09 -4.72
CA GLU A 258 -0.82 11.18 -5.75
C GLU A 258 -0.25 11.63 -7.10
N TRP A 259 0.39 10.71 -7.82
CA TRP A 259 0.86 10.90 -9.20
C TRP A 259 -0.25 11.31 -10.18
N THR A 260 -1.50 11.31 -9.73
CA THR A 260 -2.70 11.56 -10.53
C THR A 260 -2.80 13.00 -11.01
N ASP A 261 -2.14 13.94 -10.34
CA ASP A 261 -2.03 15.32 -10.83
C ASP A 261 -0.97 15.49 -11.93
N GLN A 262 0.10 14.69 -11.93
CA GLN A 262 1.14 14.74 -12.97
C GLN A 262 0.73 14.08 -14.30
N VAL A 263 -0.38 13.34 -14.32
CA VAL A 263 -0.97 12.76 -15.55
C VAL A 263 -1.98 13.72 -16.19
N ARG A 264 -2.25 14.88 -15.56
CA ARG A 264 -3.19 15.90 -16.05
C ARG A 264 -2.52 17.01 -16.89
N GLU A 265 -1.19 17.08 -16.93
CA GLU A 265 -0.40 17.99 -17.78
C GLU A 265 0.12 17.26 -19.03
#